data_AF-F9RY21-F1
#
_entry.id   AF-F9RY21-F1
#
_cell.length_a   1.000
_cell.length_b   1.000
_cell.length_c   1.000
_cell.angle_alpha   90.00
_cell.angle_beta   90.00
_cell.angle_gamma   90.00
#
_symmetry.space_group_name_H-M   'P 1'
#
loop_
_entity.id
_entity.type
_entity.pdbx_description
1 polymer ?
#
loop_
_entity_poly.entity_id
_entity_poly.type
_entity_poly.pdbx_seq_one_letter_code
_entity_poly.pdbx_strand_id
1 'polypeptide(L)'
;MGWITDLFNKLISFLYSLILSLVEMLKDVFLWAMEEIFKAVKVLLSTIFGLFDPVDIGQYLDNIPPNVAWVMSAVGLPQCLTIIIAAITVRILLQLVPFTRLGS
;
A
#
# COMPACT_ATOMS: atom_id res chain seq x y z
N MET A 1 -16.42 -56.05 15.98
CA MET A 1 -14.97 -55.91 15.74
C MET A 1 -14.66 -54.77 14.76
N GLY A 2 -15.33 -54.63 13.61
CA GLY A 2 -15.00 -53.58 12.62
C GLY A 2 -15.16 -52.11 13.06
N TRP A 3 -16.19 -51.80 13.87
CA TRP A 3 -16.43 -50.44 14.36
C TRP A 3 -15.29 -49.85 15.22
N ILE A 4 -14.59 -50.69 15.98
CA ILE A 4 -13.45 -50.26 16.80
C ILE A 4 -12.26 -49.90 15.88
N THR A 5 -12.05 -50.70 14.83
CA THR A 5 -11.02 -50.46 13.82
C THR A 5 -11.31 -49.18 13.02
N ASP A 6 -12.58 -48.90 12.68
CA ASP A 6 -12.98 -47.67 12.00
C ASP A 6 -12.81 -46.42 12.88
N LEU A 7 -13.12 -46.52 14.18
CA LEU A 7 -12.84 -45.45 15.14
C LEU A 7 -11.34 -45.17 15.26
N PHE A 8 -10.51 -46.22 15.30
CA PHE A 8 -9.05 -46.08 15.33
C PHE A 8 -8.51 -45.43 14.05
N ASN A 9 -9.00 -45.84 12.88
CA ASN A 9 -8.60 -45.24 11.61
C ASN A 9 -8.98 -43.75 11.51
N LYS A 10 -10.17 -43.37 12.00
CA LYS A 10 -10.58 -41.96 12.08
C LYS A 10 -9.73 -41.15 13.05
N LEU A 11 -9.31 -41.76 14.17
CA LEU A 11 -8.42 -41.10 15.13
C LEU A 11 -7.04 -40.84 14.53
N ILE A 12 -6.50 -41.80 13.77
CA ILE A 12 -5.22 -41.62 13.08
C ILE A 12 -5.32 -40.58 11.95
N SER A 13 -6.41 -40.59 11.17
CA SER A 13 -6.59 -39.58 10.11
C SER A 13 -6.75 -38.17 10.69
N PHE A 14 -7.38 -38.05 11.86
CA PHE A 14 -7.48 -36.79 12.60
C PHE A 14 -6.11 -36.31 13.08
N LEU A 15 -5.29 -37.18 13.69
CA LEU A 15 -3.93 -36.82 14.11
C LEU A 15 -3.05 -36.39 12.91
N TYR A 16 -3.16 -37.09 11.78
CA TYR A 16 -2.41 -36.76 10.57
C TYR A 16 -2.83 -35.40 10.00
N SER A 17 -4.14 -35.14 9.92
CA SER A 17 -4.66 -33.86 9.44
C SER A 17 -4.31 -32.70 10.39
N LEU A 18 -4.29 -32.95 11.69
CA LEU A 18 -3.88 -31.96 12.71
C LEU A 18 -2.43 -31.54 12.53
N ILE A 19 -1.52 -32.49 12.26
CA ILE A 19 -0.10 -32.17 11.99
C ILE A 19 0.04 -31.39 10.69
N LEU A 20 -0.69 -31.78 9.63
CA LEU A 20 -0.68 -31.08 8.35
C LEU A 20 -1.19 -29.64 8.47
N SER A 21 -2.29 -29.42 9.19
CA SER A 21 -2.84 -28.08 9.40
C SER A 21 -1.89 -27.18 10.21
N LEU A 22 -1.12 -27.76 11.14
CA LEU A 22 -0.11 -27.03 11.92
C LEU A 22 1.04 -26.53 11.04
N VAL A 23 1.47 -27.35 10.06
CA VAL A 23 2.49 -26.96 9.08
C VAL A 23 1.95 -25.91 8.10
N GLU A 24 0.69 -26.04 7.69
CA GLU A 24 0.02 -25.03 6.83
C GLU A 24 -0.12 -23.69 7.55
N MET A 25 -0.56 -23.70 8.81
CA MET A 25 -0.66 -22.49 9.65
C MET A 25 0.68 -21.76 9.77
N LEU A 26 1.80 -22.48 9.88
CA LEU A 26 3.12 -21.87 9.96
C LEU A 26 3.51 -21.14 8.66
N LYS A 27 3.11 -21.68 7.50
CA LYS A 27 3.34 -21.03 6.20
C LYS A 27 2.44 -19.80 6.04
N ASP A 28 1.20 -19.87 6.52
CA ASP A 28 0.28 -18.72 6.50
C ASP A 28 0.77 -17.56 7.36
N VAL A 29 1.40 -17.83 8.51
CA VAL A 29 2.01 -16.77 9.36
C VAL A 29 3.08 -15.99 8.61
N PHE A 30 3.88 -16.65 7.75
CA PHE A 30 4.89 -15.96 6.94
C PHE A 30 4.25 -15.05 5.88
N LEU A 31 3.21 -15.53 5.21
CA LEU A 31 2.45 -14.73 4.23
C LEU A 31 1.74 -13.55 4.90
N TRP A 32 1.17 -13.76 6.08
CA TRP A 32 0.55 -12.72 6.90
C TRP A 32 1.54 -11.63 7.32
N ALA A 33 2.74 -12.02 7.76
CA ALA A 33 3.80 -11.06 8.10
C ALA A 33 4.20 -10.19 6.89
N MET A 34 4.25 -10.79 5.69
CA MET A 34 4.51 -10.03 4.47
C MET A 34 3.37 -9.05 4.15
N GLU A 35 2.11 -9.49 4.29
CA GLU A 35 0.94 -8.64 4.06
C GLU A 35 0.91 -7.42 5.00
N GLU A 36 1.28 -7.59 6.27
CA GLU A 36 1.37 -6.50 7.24
C GLU A 36 2.44 -5.45 6.85
N ILE A 37 3.57 -5.88 6.26
CA ILE A 37 4.57 -4.94 5.72
C ILE A 37 3.97 -4.11 4.58
N PHE A 38 3.23 -4.74 3.67
CA PHE A 38 2.55 -4.03 2.58
C PHE A 38 1.47 -3.06 3.09
N LYS A 39 0.73 -3.43 4.15
CA LYS A 39 -0.22 -2.51 4.80
C LYS A 39 0.49 -1.32 5.44
N ALA A 40 1.61 -1.53 6.13
CA ALA A 40 2.40 -0.46 6.72
C ALA A 40 2.90 0.53 5.66
N VAL A 41 3.40 0.03 4.53
CA VAL A 41 3.80 0.86 3.38
C VAL A 41 2.61 1.65 2.81
N LYS A 42 1.43 1.02 2.69
CA LYS A 42 0.22 1.69 2.22
C LYS A 42 -0.21 2.84 3.15
N VAL A 43 -0.11 2.65 4.47
CA VAL A 43 -0.42 3.70 5.46
C VAL A 43 0.56 4.87 5.35
N LEU A 44 1.86 4.58 5.25
CA LEU A 44 2.89 5.61 5.03
C LEU A 44 2.65 6.39 3.74
N LEU A 45 2.35 5.69 2.65
CA LEU A 45 2.05 6.31 1.37
C LEU A 45 0.79 7.19 1.44
N SER A 46 -0.27 6.72 2.10
CA SER A 46 -1.49 7.53 2.31
C SER A 46 -1.26 8.75 3.20
N THR A 47 -0.34 8.67 4.16
CA THR A 47 0.03 9.80 5.03
C THR A 47 0.82 10.83 4.24
N ILE A 48 1.75 10.39 3.39
CA ILE A 48 2.51 11.24 2.49
C ILE A 48 1.55 11.93 1.50
N PHE A 49 0.63 11.19 0.89
CA PHE A 49 -0.39 11.78 0.01
C PHE A 49 -1.34 12.74 0.74
N GLY A 50 -1.67 12.49 2.01
CA GLY A 50 -2.46 13.41 2.85
C GLY A 50 -1.69 14.67 3.27
N LEU A 51 -0.36 14.61 3.39
CA LEU A 51 0.49 15.80 3.53
C LEU A 51 0.66 16.56 2.20
N PHE A 52 0.33 15.92 1.09
CA PHE A 52 0.19 16.52 -0.24
C PHE A 52 -1.28 16.77 -0.62
N ASP A 53 -2.22 16.76 0.35
CA ASP A 53 -3.55 17.34 0.15
C ASP A 53 -3.33 18.67 -0.56
N PRO A 54 -3.92 18.83 -1.76
CA PRO A 54 -3.35 19.67 -2.80
C PRO A 54 -3.11 21.03 -2.19
N VAL A 55 -1.85 21.49 -2.23
CA VAL A 55 -1.56 22.93 -2.16
C VAL A 55 -2.61 23.57 -3.04
N ASP A 56 -3.54 24.28 -2.40
CA ASP A 56 -4.83 24.60 -2.98
C ASP A 56 -4.60 25.36 -4.29
N ILE A 57 -4.63 24.64 -5.42
CA ILE A 57 -4.48 25.23 -6.74
C ILE A 57 -5.68 26.16 -6.96
N GLY A 58 -6.76 26.05 -6.17
CA GLY A 58 -7.82 27.04 -6.02
C GLY A 58 -7.28 28.44 -5.78
N GLN A 59 -6.26 28.60 -4.94
CA GLN A 59 -5.65 29.92 -4.67
C GLN A 59 -4.95 30.52 -5.91
N TYR A 60 -4.52 29.69 -6.86
CA TYR A 60 -3.98 30.12 -8.15
C TYR A 60 -5.05 30.20 -9.25
N LEU A 61 -6.17 29.49 -9.11
CA LEU A 61 -7.34 29.53 -10.00
C LEU A 61 -8.24 30.75 -9.73
N ASP A 62 -8.23 31.30 -8.52
CA ASP A 62 -8.98 32.51 -8.14
C ASP A 62 -8.56 33.74 -8.96
N ASN A 63 -7.32 33.75 -9.47
CA ASN A 63 -6.79 34.82 -10.33
C ASN A 63 -7.02 34.55 -11.83
N ILE A 64 -7.60 33.41 -12.21
CA ILE A 64 -7.86 33.03 -13.61
C ILE A 64 -9.34 33.31 -13.94
N PRO A 65 -9.64 33.96 -15.09
CA PRO A 65 -11.01 34.21 -15.49
C PRO A 65 -11.87 32.92 -15.49
N PRO A 66 -13.14 32.96 -15.02
CA PRO A 66 -13.96 31.77 -14.79
C PRO A 66 -14.13 30.85 -16.01
N ASN A 67 -14.17 31.44 -17.22
CA ASN A 67 -14.28 30.68 -18.47
C ASN A 67 -13.04 29.81 -18.76
N VAL A 68 -11.86 30.23 -18.32
CA VAL A 68 -10.60 29.50 -18.55
C VAL A 68 -10.36 28.50 -17.43
N ALA A 69 -10.73 28.83 -16.18
CA ALA A 69 -10.66 27.92 -15.04
C ALA A 69 -11.51 26.65 -15.27
N TRP A 70 -12.72 26.80 -15.84
CA TRP A 70 -13.57 25.64 -16.17
C TRP A 70 -12.90 24.71 -17.18
N VAL A 71 -12.33 25.26 -18.27
CA VAL A 71 -11.62 24.45 -19.28
C VAL A 71 -10.39 23.77 -18.69
N MET A 72 -9.62 24.47 -17.85
CA MET A 72 -8.45 23.90 -17.18
C MET A 72 -8.82 22.75 -16.23
N SER A 73 -9.95 22.88 -15.52
CA SER A 73 -10.47 21.83 -14.66
C SER A 73 -10.99 20.62 -15.46
N ALA A 74 -11.61 20.84 -16.61
CA ALA A 74 -12.12 19.79 -17.50
C ALA A 74 -11.00 19.01 -18.20
N VAL A 75 -9.88 19.66 -18.50
CA VAL A 75 -8.68 19.05 -19.11
C VAL A 75 -7.84 18.27 -18.09
N GLY A 76 -8.14 18.39 -16.79
CA GLY A 76 -7.42 17.67 -15.74
C GLY A 76 -6.05 18.28 -15.39
N LEU A 77 -5.86 19.56 -15.73
CA LEU A 77 -4.61 20.28 -15.53
C LEU A 77 -4.19 20.41 -14.04
N PRO A 78 -5.12 20.61 -13.09
CA PRO A 78 -4.80 20.55 -11.66
C PRO A 78 -4.21 19.20 -11.23
N GLN A 79 -4.74 18.09 -11.75
CA GLN A 79 -4.28 16.73 -11.45
C GLN A 79 -2.87 16.48 -12.03
N CYS A 80 -2.54 17.03 -13.20
CA CYS A 80 -1.20 16.92 -13.75
C CYS A 80 -0.16 17.71 -12.92
N LEU A 81 -0.53 18.90 -12.45
CA LEU A 81 0.34 19.73 -11.60
C LEU A 81 0.65 19.07 -10.26
N THR A 82 -0.35 18.46 -9.61
CA THR A 82 -0.13 17.76 -8.33
C THR A 82 0.81 16.58 -8.50
N ILE A 83 0.71 15.82 -9.59
CA ILE A 83 1.64 14.71 -9.91
C ILE A 83 3.08 15.23 -10.06
N ILE A 84 3.28 16.35 -10.76
CA ILE A 84 4.61 16.95 -10.96
C ILE A 84 5.20 17.43 -9.62
N ILE A 85 4.41 18.10 -8.80
CA ILE A 85 4.85 18.60 -7.48
C ILE A 85 5.18 17.43 -6.54
N ALA A 86 4.37 16.38 -6.54
CA ALA A 86 4.64 15.16 -5.77
C ALA A 86 5.96 14.51 -6.21
N ALA A 87 6.19 14.41 -7.52
CA ALA A 87 7.42 13.84 -8.08
C ALA A 87 8.67 14.67 -7.71
N ILE A 88 8.58 16.00 -7.76
CA ILE A 88 9.66 16.91 -7.34
C ILE A 88 9.92 16.78 -5.83
N THR A 89 8.88 16.64 -5.02
CA THR A 89 9.06 16.53 -3.57
C THR A 89 9.69 15.20 -3.18
N VAL A 90 9.27 14.09 -3.81
CA VAL A 90 9.96 12.80 -3.65
C VAL A 90 11.42 12.91 -4.07
N ARG A 91 11.72 13.62 -5.16
CA ARG A 91 13.11 13.89 -5.58
C ARG A 91 13.91 14.64 -4.51
N ILE A 92 13.33 15.64 -3.85
CA ILE A 92 14.01 16.39 -2.78
C ILE A 92 14.19 15.54 -1.51
N LEU A 93 13.17 14.75 -1.14
CA LEU A 93 13.25 13.85 0.01
C LEU A 93 14.31 12.76 -0.18
N LEU A 94 14.44 12.19 -1.38
CA LEU A 94 15.48 11.22 -1.67
C LEU A 94 16.88 11.83 -1.63
N GLN A 95 17.04 13.12 -1.95
CA GLN A 95 18.30 13.84 -1.79
C GLN A 95 18.70 14.08 -0.32
N LEU A 96 17.76 13.97 0.64
CA LEU A 96 18.04 14.03 2.08
C LEU A 96 18.64 12.72 2.61
N VAL A 97 18.34 11.60 1.95
CA VAL A 97 19.06 10.34 2.19
C VAL A 97 20.43 10.45 1.52
N PRO A 98 21.54 10.36 2.26
CA PRO A 98 22.89 10.68 1.77
C PRO A 98 23.38 9.77 0.63
N PHE A 99 22.62 8.72 0.27
CA PHE A 99 22.96 7.79 -0.80
C PHE A 99 22.45 8.17 -2.20
N THR A 100 21.83 9.34 -2.40
CA THR A 100 21.53 9.84 -3.76
C THR A 100 22.13 11.21 -4.11
N ARG A 101 22.73 11.96 -3.16
CA ARG A 101 23.45 13.21 -3.46
C ARG A 101 24.42 13.72 -2.37
N LEU A 102 25.28 12.84 -1.82
CA LEU A 102 26.60 13.25 -1.29
C LEU A 102 27.69 12.26 -1.72
N GLY A 103 27.72 11.98 -3.02
CA GLY A 103 28.84 11.28 -3.66
C GLY A 103 29.03 11.85 -5.06
N SER A 104 29.47 13.11 -5.14
CA SER A 104 29.76 13.85 -6.39
C SER A 104 28.60 13.90 -7.40
#